data_AF-A0A841B0P4-F1
#
_entry.id   AF-A0A841B0P4-F1
#
_cell.length_a   1.000
_cell.length_b   1.000
_cell.length_c   1.000
_cell.angle_alpha   90.00
_cell.angle_beta   90.00
_cell.angle_gamma   90.00
#
_symmetry.space_group_name_H-M   'P 1'
#
loop_
_entity.id
_entity.type
_entity.pdbx_description
1 polymer ?
#
loop_
_entity_poly.entity_id
_entity_poly.type
_entity_poly.pdbx_seq_one_letter_code
_entity_poly.pdbx_strand_id
1 'polypeptide(L)'
;MTNPVLVEVVRSGFVESVHRGALVITAPDGSVRFSVGDIERPVYPRSSNKPLQAVGMLRAGLTIGDEDLALGCGSHNGEPGHVEGALSMLSRAGLTEDELACPPAFPLHEPSMLAVAAAGKRRAAMNCSGKHAAMLTTCTQLGWTCEDYAAATHPLQKVIQATIADLTSETIETVGVDGCGAPLFAFSLTGLARSFGRLVTAMGGPEGRVADAVRAYPWHVAGTGREDTVLMRNVDGLLSKGGAEGVHSFALPDGTALALKIDDGAARARIPLLLATLRHLGIDPGDEAEELPKAAVLGGGKPVGELRVASGLFG
;
A
#
# COMPACT_ATOMS: atom_id res chain seq x y z
N MET A 1 4.40 20.90 -15.56
CA MET A 1 4.15 22.02 -14.61
C MET A 1 4.50 21.54 -13.22
N THR A 2 4.85 22.43 -12.29
CA THR A 2 5.14 22.03 -10.89
C THR A 2 3.83 21.70 -10.18
N ASN A 3 3.79 20.58 -9.45
CA ASN A 3 2.64 20.21 -8.64
C ASN A 3 2.34 21.27 -7.55
N PRO A 4 1.06 21.45 -7.19
CA PRO A 4 0.65 22.38 -6.15
C PRO A 4 1.07 21.88 -4.76
N VAL A 5 1.04 22.79 -3.79
CA VAL A 5 1.22 22.44 -2.37
C VAL A 5 -0.03 21.71 -1.89
N LEU A 6 0.13 20.52 -1.31
CA LEU A 6 -0.95 19.73 -0.74
C LEU A 6 -0.95 19.80 0.79
N VAL A 7 0.23 19.86 1.42
CA VAL A 7 0.38 19.93 2.87
C VAL A 7 1.45 20.94 3.24
N GLU A 8 1.17 21.76 4.25
CA GLU A 8 2.08 22.68 4.90
C GLU A 8 2.54 22.09 6.23
N VAL A 9 3.80 22.32 6.58
CA VAL A 9 4.32 22.07 7.91
C VAL A 9 4.46 23.41 8.61
N VAL A 10 3.63 23.59 9.64
CA VAL A 10 3.53 24.85 10.37
C VAL A 10 4.21 24.68 11.73
N ARG A 11 5.20 25.52 12.02
CA ARG A 11 5.86 25.59 13.34
C ARG A 11 5.61 26.96 13.95
N SER A 12 5.02 27.00 15.14
CA SER A 12 4.74 28.24 15.88
C SER A 12 4.01 29.29 15.02
N GLY A 13 3.07 28.84 14.17
CA GLY A 13 2.31 29.69 13.24
C GLY A 13 3.01 30.05 11.93
N PHE A 14 4.27 29.66 11.73
CA PHE A 14 5.04 29.91 10.50
C PHE A 14 5.08 28.66 9.61
N VAL A 15 4.80 28.82 8.31
CA VAL A 15 4.95 27.74 7.32
C VAL A 15 6.44 27.50 7.07
N GLU A 16 6.98 26.48 7.73
CA GLU A 16 8.41 26.12 7.68
C GLU A 16 8.74 25.28 6.45
N SER A 17 7.82 24.43 6.01
CA SER A 17 8.01 23.55 4.85
C SER A 17 6.70 23.26 4.16
N VAL A 18 6.78 22.80 2.91
CA VAL A 18 5.61 22.39 2.11
C VAL A 18 5.87 21.07 1.41
N HIS A 19 4.84 20.26 1.30
CA HIS A 19 4.81 19.03 0.52
C HIS A 19 3.92 19.25 -0.70
N ARG A 20 4.53 19.15 -1.88
CA ARG A 20 3.83 19.23 -3.16
C ARG A 20 3.45 17.84 -3.65
N GLY A 21 2.45 17.76 -4.52
CA GLY A 21 2.05 16.48 -5.06
C GLY A 21 0.84 16.53 -5.96
N ALA A 22 0.39 15.33 -6.34
CA ALA A 22 -0.83 15.13 -7.10
C ALA A 22 -1.79 14.23 -6.34
N LEU A 23 -3.09 14.45 -6.53
CA LEU A 23 -4.16 13.69 -5.91
C LEU A 23 -5.34 13.61 -6.87
N VAL A 24 -5.94 12.43 -6.99
CA VAL A 24 -7.14 12.19 -7.81
C VAL A 24 -8.17 11.42 -6.99
N ILE A 25 -9.43 11.82 -7.14
CA ILE A 25 -10.60 11.09 -6.66
C ILE A 25 -11.40 10.64 -7.88
N THR A 26 -11.64 9.34 -8.01
CA THR A 26 -12.53 8.77 -9.02
C THR A 26 -13.91 8.50 -8.44
N ALA A 27 -14.96 8.70 -9.24
CA ALA A 27 -16.32 8.26 -8.96
C ALA A 27 -16.44 6.72 -9.09
N PRO A 28 -17.55 6.12 -8.64
CA PRO A 28 -17.83 4.68 -8.79
C PRO A 28 -17.65 4.10 -10.19
N ASP A 29 -17.93 4.89 -11.23
CA ASP A 29 -17.76 4.49 -12.63
C ASP A 29 -16.31 4.60 -13.14
N GLY A 30 -15.38 5.05 -12.28
CA GLY A 30 -13.98 5.26 -12.60
C GLY A 30 -13.67 6.59 -13.30
N SER A 31 -14.65 7.48 -13.50
CA SER A 31 -14.43 8.84 -13.99
C SER A 31 -13.78 9.72 -12.93
N VAL A 32 -13.00 10.73 -13.33
CA VAL A 32 -12.38 11.67 -12.39
C VAL A 32 -13.45 12.62 -11.83
N ARG A 33 -13.70 12.52 -10.52
CA ARG A 33 -14.60 13.40 -9.77
C ARG A 33 -13.90 14.66 -9.28
N PHE A 34 -12.64 14.53 -8.89
CA PHE A 34 -11.80 15.62 -8.41
C PHE A 34 -10.32 15.31 -8.69
N SER A 35 -9.53 16.34 -9.00
CA SER A 35 -8.10 16.19 -9.22
C SER A 35 -7.33 17.46 -8.93
N VAL A 36 -6.09 17.30 -8.49
CA VAL A 36 -5.15 18.39 -8.25
C VAL A 36 -3.74 17.91 -8.56
N GLY A 37 -2.95 18.75 -9.24
CA GLY A 37 -1.61 18.36 -9.73
C GLY A 37 -1.64 17.50 -11.00
N ASP A 38 -0.49 16.94 -11.35
CA ASP A 38 -0.29 16.06 -12.51
C ASP A 38 -0.59 14.60 -12.14
N ILE A 39 -1.84 14.20 -12.41
CA ILE A 39 -2.38 12.87 -12.07
C ILE A 39 -2.09 11.80 -13.14
N GLU A 40 -1.72 12.23 -14.35
CA GLU A 40 -1.50 11.37 -15.51
C GLU A 40 -0.03 10.98 -15.68
N ARG A 41 0.91 11.78 -15.12
CA ARG A 41 2.33 11.43 -15.13
C ARG A 41 2.55 10.05 -14.50
N PRO A 42 3.24 9.13 -15.18
CA PRO A 42 3.59 7.83 -14.62
C PRO A 42 4.39 7.97 -13.33
N VAL A 43 3.94 7.28 -12.28
CA VAL A 43 4.63 7.13 -11.01
C VAL A 43 4.82 5.66 -10.71
N TYR A 44 5.81 5.33 -9.89
CA TYR A 44 5.83 4.03 -9.26
C TYR A 44 4.86 4.04 -8.07
N PRO A 45 3.79 3.23 -8.06
CA PRO A 45 2.84 3.18 -6.95
C PRO A 45 3.47 2.59 -5.67
N ARG A 46 4.68 2.03 -5.79
CA ARG A 46 5.37 1.27 -4.73
C ARG A 46 4.42 0.19 -4.21
N SER A 47 4.42 -0.05 -2.90
CA SER A 47 3.60 -1.09 -2.30
C SER A 47 2.09 -0.83 -2.32
N SER A 48 1.62 0.35 -2.77
CA SER A 48 0.18 0.63 -2.83
C SER A 48 -0.54 -0.29 -3.83
N ASN A 49 0.15 -0.84 -4.84
CA ASN A 49 -0.46 -1.73 -5.83
C ASN A 49 -0.41 -3.23 -5.48
N LYS A 50 0.07 -3.63 -4.29
CA LYS A 50 0.17 -5.06 -3.91
C LYS A 50 -1.15 -5.84 -4.03
N PRO A 51 -2.34 -5.26 -3.75
CA PRO A 51 -3.61 -5.92 -4.04
C PRO A 51 -3.75 -6.36 -5.51
N LEU A 52 -3.29 -5.54 -6.46
CA LEU A 52 -3.33 -5.86 -7.90
C LEU A 52 -2.38 -7.03 -8.24
N GLN A 53 -1.24 -7.11 -7.55
CA GLN A 53 -0.31 -8.24 -7.68
C GLN A 53 -0.94 -9.54 -7.17
N ALA A 54 -1.66 -9.47 -6.04
CA ALA A 54 -2.39 -10.60 -5.49
C ALA A 54 -3.51 -11.08 -6.41
N VAL A 55 -4.25 -10.16 -7.04
CA VAL A 55 -5.22 -10.52 -8.10
C VAL A 55 -4.52 -11.28 -9.23
N GLY A 56 -3.34 -10.82 -9.67
CA GLY A 56 -2.58 -11.51 -10.72
C GLY A 56 -2.19 -12.93 -10.33
N MET A 57 -1.76 -13.15 -9.08
CA MET A 57 -1.45 -14.48 -8.57
C MET A 57 -2.70 -15.38 -8.50
N LEU A 58 -3.84 -14.86 -8.01
CA LEU A 58 -5.11 -15.61 -7.99
C LEU A 58 -5.60 -15.94 -9.40
N ARG A 59 -5.53 -15.00 -10.35
CA ARG A 59 -5.86 -15.23 -11.76
C ARG A 59 -4.95 -16.30 -12.40
N ALA A 60 -3.71 -16.42 -11.96
CA ALA A 60 -2.79 -17.49 -12.39
C ALA A 60 -3.11 -18.87 -11.79
N GLY A 61 -3.93 -18.94 -10.75
CA GLY A 61 -4.30 -20.20 -10.07
C GLY A 61 -3.79 -20.36 -8.64
N LEU A 62 -3.23 -19.30 -8.02
CA LEU A 62 -2.86 -19.32 -6.60
C LEU A 62 -4.08 -19.68 -5.73
N THR A 63 -3.89 -20.68 -4.87
CA THR A 63 -4.87 -21.11 -3.86
C THR A 63 -4.25 -20.98 -2.47
N ILE A 64 -4.67 -19.98 -1.70
CA ILE A 64 -4.25 -19.73 -0.31
C ILE A 64 -5.44 -19.30 0.53
N GLY A 65 -5.30 -19.25 1.87
CA GLY A 65 -6.32 -18.70 2.77
C GLY A 65 -6.41 -17.17 2.68
N ASP A 66 -7.50 -16.59 3.19
CA ASP A 66 -7.73 -15.14 3.10
C ASP A 66 -6.78 -14.34 4.02
N GLU A 67 -6.38 -14.89 5.16
CA GLU A 67 -5.36 -14.31 6.04
C GLU A 67 -3.99 -14.22 5.34
N ASP A 68 -3.56 -15.31 4.70
CA ASP A 68 -2.35 -15.36 3.87
C ASP A 68 -2.44 -14.39 2.68
N LEU A 69 -3.63 -14.27 2.07
CA LEU A 69 -3.87 -13.37 0.95
C LEU A 69 -3.72 -11.90 1.39
N ALA A 70 -4.25 -11.54 2.56
CA ALA A 70 -4.08 -10.22 3.14
C ALA A 70 -2.62 -9.91 3.46
N LEU A 71 -1.89 -10.88 4.04
CA LEU A 71 -0.45 -10.77 4.28
C LEU A 71 0.34 -10.61 2.96
N GLY A 72 -0.06 -11.31 1.90
CA GLY A 72 0.47 -11.19 0.54
C GLY A 72 0.23 -9.81 -0.08
N CYS A 73 -0.84 -9.13 0.30
CA CYS A 73 -1.14 -7.75 -0.09
C CYS A 73 -0.40 -6.70 0.76
N GLY A 74 0.24 -7.13 1.86
CA GLY A 74 0.69 -6.25 2.93
C GLY A 74 2.06 -5.61 2.73
N SER A 75 2.25 -4.45 3.38
CA SER A 75 3.56 -3.89 3.77
C SER A 75 3.68 -3.92 5.29
N HIS A 76 3.66 -5.12 5.85
CA HIS A 76 3.49 -5.35 7.27
C HIS A 76 4.62 -4.78 8.13
N ASN A 77 4.34 -4.59 9.41
CA ASN A 77 5.30 -4.08 10.38
C ASN A 77 6.39 -5.09 10.78
N GLY A 78 6.26 -6.36 10.42
CA GLY A 78 7.25 -7.39 10.81
C GLY A 78 7.12 -7.81 12.28
N GLU A 79 5.96 -7.56 12.88
CA GLU A 79 5.59 -8.10 14.21
C GLU A 79 5.58 -9.65 14.20
N PRO A 80 5.68 -10.32 15.37
CA PRO A 80 5.82 -11.77 15.45
C PRO A 80 4.82 -12.57 14.61
N GLY A 81 3.53 -12.21 14.64
CA GLY A 81 2.52 -12.90 13.83
C GLY A 81 2.69 -12.71 12.31
N HIS A 82 3.25 -11.59 11.86
CA HIS A 82 3.59 -11.42 10.43
C HIS A 82 4.74 -12.33 10.01
N VAL A 83 5.78 -12.42 10.86
CA VAL A 83 6.94 -13.29 10.62
C VAL A 83 6.48 -14.75 10.60
N GLU A 84 5.67 -15.15 11.58
CA GLU A 84 5.08 -16.49 11.64
C GLU A 84 4.22 -16.79 10.41
N GLY A 85 3.34 -15.88 10.01
CA GLY A 85 2.49 -16.06 8.84
C GLY A 85 3.30 -16.26 7.55
N ALA A 86 4.33 -15.44 7.31
CA ALA A 86 5.19 -15.59 6.14
C ALA A 86 5.95 -16.93 6.13
N LEU A 87 6.52 -17.33 7.27
CA LEU A 87 7.22 -18.61 7.40
C LEU A 87 6.29 -19.82 7.26
N SER A 88 5.09 -19.71 7.82
CA SER A 88 4.05 -20.74 7.75
C SER A 88 3.58 -20.95 6.31
N MET A 89 3.40 -19.86 5.55
CA MET A 89 3.08 -19.91 4.12
C MET A 89 4.18 -20.59 3.29
N LEU A 90 5.45 -20.24 3.55
CA LEU A 90 6.61 -20.88 2.91
C LEU A 90 6.68 -22.38 3.25
N SER A 91 6.52 -22.73 4.52
CA SER A 91 6.57 -24.12 4.98
C SER A 91 5.50 -24.99 4.33
N ARG A 92 4.27 -24.48 4.18
CA ARG A 92 3.19 -25.18 3.43
C ARG A 92 3.54 -25.41 1.95
N ALA A 93 4.39 -24.56 1.38
CA ALA A 93 4.89 -24.71 0.02
C ALA A 93 6.19 -25.55 -0.07
N GLY A 94 6.66 -26.12 1.04
CA GLY A 94 7.91 -26.89 1.09
C GLY A 94 9.17 -26.04 0.96
N LEU A 95 9.09 -24.75 1.29
CA LEU A 95 10.17 -23.77 1.19
C LEU A 95 10.57 -23.26 2.57
N THR A 96 11.71 -22.60 2.65
CA THR A 96 12.23 -21.97 3.87
C THR A 96 12.35 -20.46 3.71
N GLU A 97 12.92 -19.78 4.72
CA GLU A 97 13.15 -18.34 4.65
C GLU A 97 14.23 -17.96 3.63
N ASP A 98 15.16 -18.86 3.33
CA ASP A 98 16.32 -18.59 2.47
C ASP A 98 15.94 -18.38 1.01
N GLU A 99 14.77 -18.88 0.59
CA GLU A 99 14.21 -18.67 -0.75
C GLU A 99 13.59 -17.27 -0.94
N LEU A 100 13.42 -16.48 0.13
CA LEU A 100 12.93 -15.11 0.01
C LEU A 100 13.97 -14.22 -0.68
N ALA A 101 13.62 -13.64 -1.84
CA ALA A 101 14.47 -12.69 -2.55
C ALA A 101 14.57 -11.33 -1.83
N CYS A 102 13.58 -10.96 -1.02
CA CYS A 102 13.60 -9.71 -0.28
C CYS A 102 14.73 -9.68 0.76
N PRO A 103 15.40 -8.51 0.95
CA PRO A 103 16.55 -8.43 1.85
C PRO A 103 16.14 -8.64 3.31
N PRO A 104 17.08 -9.11 4.16
CA PRO A 104 16.83 -9.15 5.60
C PRO A 104 16.64 -7.74 6.17
N ALA A 105 15.66 -7.57 7.05
CA ALA A 105 15.36 -6.31 7.70
C ALA A 105 15.07 -6.50 9.19
N PHE A 106 15.06 -5.38 9.93
CA PHE A 106 14.42 -5.34 11.23
C PHE A 106 12.92 -5.08 11.05
N PRO A 107 12.07 -5.52 11.99
CA PRO A 107 10.68 -5.06 12.06
C PRO A 107 10.59 -3.53 12.04
N LEU A 108 9.52 -3.01 11.43
CA LEU A 108 9.16 -1.58 11.49
C LEU A 108 8.48 -1.22 12.80
N HIS A 109 7.81 -2.18 13.45
CA HIS A 109 7.23 -1.97 14.77
C HIS A 109 8.35 -1.92 15.82
N GLU A 110 8.56 -0.75 16.42
CA GLU A 110 9.69 -0.48 17.32
C GLU A 110 9.81 -1.49 18.48
N PRO A 111 8.73 -1.85 19.22
CA PRO A 111 8.81 -2.88 20.25
C PRO A 111 9.30 -4.24 19.71
N SER A 112 8.84 -4.63 18.52
CA SER A 112 9.27 -5.87 17.87
C SER A 112 10.73 -5.79 17.40
N MET A 113 11.16 -4.64 16.90
CA MET A 113 12.56 -4.40 16.52
C MET A 113 13.48 -4.52 17.72
N LEU A 114 13.13 -3.88 18.84
CA LEU A 114 13.91 -3.93 20.08
C LEU A 114 14.01 -5.37 20.62
N ALA A 115 12.91 -6.12 20.57
CA ALA A 115 12.88 -7.52 21.02
C ALA A 115 13.83 -8.45 20.24
N VAL A 116 14.10 -8.14 18.97
CA VAL A 116 14.97 -8.97 18.09
C VAL A 116 16.32 -8.31 17.79
N ALA A 117 16.63 -7.16 18.39
CA ALA A 117 17.82 -6.37 18.08
C ALA A 117 19.12 -7.18 18.21
N ALA A 118 19.22 -8.05 19.23
CA ALA A 118 20.37 -8.92 19.44
C ALA A 118 20.43 -10.13 18.47
N ALA A 119 19.27 -10.63 18.02
CA ALA A 119 19.20 -11.73 17.04
C ALA A 119 19.53 -11.26 15.61
N GLY A 120 19.34 -9.97 15.33
CA GLY A 120 19.67 -9.36 14.05
C GLY A 120 18.50 -9.37 13.05
N LYS A 121 18.82 -8.97 11.81
CA LYS A 121 17.84 -8.85 10.73
C LYS A 121 17.52 -10.22 10.13
N ARG A 122 16.28 -10.40 9.66
CA ARG A 122 15.85 -11.59 8.92
C ARG A 122 14.91 -11.24 7.78
N ARG A 123 14.79 -12.10 6.77
CA ARG A 123 14.02 -11.84 5.54
C ARG A 123 12.52 -11.84 5.81
N ALA A 124 12.04 -12.73 6.66
CA ALA A 124 10.63 -12.81 7.08
C ALA A 124 10.17 -11.60 7.92
N ALA A 125 11.09 -10.78 8.45
CA ALA A 125 10.76 -9.52 9.12
C ALA A 125 10.65 -8.35 8.14
N MET A 126 11.11 -8.51 6.89
CA MET A 126 11.00 -7.47 5.86
C MET A 126 9.53 -7.26 5.49
N ASN A 127 9.11 -6.01 5.37
CA ASN A 127 7.70 -5.63 5.19
C ASN A 127 7.03 -6.17 3.91
N CYS A 128 7.80 -6.66 2.92
CA CYS A 128 7.29 -7.33 1.73
C CYS A 128 7.34 -8.87 1.83
N SER A 129 7.82 -9.45 2.93
CA SER A 129 8.04 -10.90 3.01
C SER A 129 6.77 -11.71 2.77
N GLY A 130 5.61 -11.26 3.26
CA GLY A 130 4.31 -11.84 2.95
C GLY A 130 4.00 -11.93 1.45
N LYS A 131 4.22 -10.83 0.71
CA LYS A 131 4.09 -10.79 -0.75
C LYS A 131 5.04 -11.79 -1.42
N HIS A 132 6.29 -11.86 -0.96
CA HIS A 132 7.28 -12.79 -1.51
C HIS A 132 6.94 -14.25 -1.21
N ALA A 133 6.41 -14.54 -0.03
CA ALA A 133 5.90 -15.87 0.30
C ALA A 133 4.74 -16.26 -0.63
N ALA A 134 3.78 -15.36 -0.88
CA ALA A 134 2.68 -15.62 -1.81
C ALA A 134 3.16 -15.83 -3.26
N MET A 135 4.17 -15.07 -3.69
CA MET A 135 4.82 -15.25 -4.99
C MET A 135 5.47 -16.63 -5.11
N LEU A 136 6.20 -17.07 -4.09
CA LEU A 136 6.83 -18.39 -4.05
C LEU A 136 5.80 -19.51 -3.99
N THR A 137 4.75 -19.38 -3.17
CA THR A 137 3.63 -20.34 -3.14
C THR A 137 2.97 -20.45 -4.52
N THR A 138 2.81 -19.33 -5.24
CA THR A 138 2.29 -19.34 -6.61
C THR A 138 3.21 -20.14 -7.53
N CYS A 139 4.53 -19.92 -7.46
CA CYS A 139 5.50 -20.68 -8.26
C CYS A 139 5.40 -22.18 -7.96
N THR A 140 5.42 -22.58 -6.68
CA THR A 140 5.31 -23.99 -6.29
C THR A 140 4.03 -24.64 -6.82
N GLN A 141 2.87 -23.99 -6.65
CA GLN A 141 1.58 -24.55 -7.07
C GLN A 141 1.47 -24.71 -8.59
N LEU A 142 2.13 -23.84 -9.36
CA LEU A 142 2.07 -23.83 -10.82
C LEU A 142 3.26 -24.55 -11.48
N GLY A 143 4.17 -25.14 -10.68
CA GLY A 143 5.37 -25.80 -11.19
C GLY A 143 6.37 -24.85 -11.86
N TRP A 144 6.34 -23.56 -11.50
CA TRP A 144 7.34 -22.59 -11.94
C TRP A 144 8.57 -22.61 -11.02
N THR A 145 9.71 -22.19 -11.57
CA THR A 145 10.95 -22.05 -10.80
C THR A 145 10.79 -21.04 -9.65
N CYS A 146 11.42 -21.34 -8.52
CA CYS A 146 11.47 -20.48 -7.34
C CYS A 146 12.79 -19.69 -7.25
N GLU A 147 13.80 -19.97 -8.08
CA GLU A 147 15.12 -19.33 -7.94
C GLU A 147 15.13 -17.87 -8.44
N ASP A 148 14.35 -17.57 -9.49
CA ASP A 148 14.35 -16.30 -10.20
C ASP A 148 12.95 -15.66 -10.26
N TYR A 149 12.05 -16.02 -9.33
CA TYR A 149 10.66 -15.52 -9.33
C TYR A 149 10.53 -13.99 -9.28
N ALA A 150 11.56 -13.28 -8.80
CA ALA A 150 11.64 -11.83 -8.74
C ALA A 150 12.19 -11.18 -10.04
N ALA A 151 12.65 -11.97 -11.01
CA ALA A 151 13.11 -11.47 -12.30
C ALA A 151 11.91 -11.02 -13.16
N ALA A 152 12.02 -9.85 -13.80
CA ALA A 152 10.96 -9.32 -14.67
C ALA A 152 10.60 -10.26 -15.84
N THR A 153 11.51 -11.15 -16.24
CA THR A 153 11.30 -12.15 -17.30
C THR A 153 10.51 -13.38 -16.84
N HIS A 154 10.39 -13.60 -15.53
CA HIS A 154 9.76 -14.77 -14.94
C HIS A 154 8.24 -14.79 -15.25
N PRO A 155 7.63 -15.96 -15.53
CA PRO A 155 6.19 -16.08 -15.82
C PRO A 155 5.28 -15.40 -14.80
N LEU A 156 5.58 -15.55 -13.50
CA LEU A 156 4.88 -14.87 -12.41
C LEU A 156 4.81 -13.35 -12.61
N GLN A 157 5.96 -12.72 -12.89
CA GLN A 157 6.04 -11.26 -13.00
C GLN A 157 5.34 -10.76 -14.26
N LYS A 158 5.35 -11.55 -15.35
CA LYS A 158 4.58 -11.25 -16.56
C LYS A 158 3.08 -11.28 -16.33
N VAL A 159 2.57 -12.28 -15.58
CA VAL A 159 1.13 -12.33 -15.23
C VAL A 159 0.73 -11.17 -14.33
N ILE A 160 1.58 -10.83 -13.35
CA ILE A 160 1.36 -9.68 -12.48
C ILE A 160 1.34 -8.38 -13.31
N GLN A 161 2.29 -8.19 -14.21
CA GLN A 161 2.34 -7.02 -15.09
C GLN A 161 1.09 -6.90 -15.95
N ALA A 162 0.67 -7.99 -16.60
CA ALA A 162 -0.53 -8.02 -17.44
C ALA A 162 -1.80 -7.72 -16.63
N THR A 163 -1.88 -8.26 -15.40
CA THR A 163 -3.02 -8.01 -14.51
C THR A 163 -3.07 -6.56 -14.04
N ILE A 164 -1.93 -5.96 -13.72
CA ILE A 164 -1.88 -4.54 -13.36
C ILE A 164 -2.34 -3.68 -14.55
N ALA A 165 -1.82 -3.94 -15.76
CA ALA A 165 -2.22 -3.22 -16.96
C ALA A 165 -3.73 -3.30 -17.24
N ASP A 166 -4.32 -4.48 -17.05
CA ASP A 166 -5.76 -4.70 -17.17
C ASP A 166 -6.56 -3.91 -16.11
N LEU A 167 -6.19 -4.04 -14.84
CA LEU A 167 -6.90 -3.43 -13.72
C LEU A 167 -6.81 -1.90 -13.73
N THR A 168 -5.70 -1.32 -14.19
CA THR A 168 -5.56 0.13 -14.37
C THR A 168 -6.18 0.61 -15.68
N SER A 169 -6.33 -0.29 -16.66
CA SER A 169 -6.61 0.00 -18.06
C SER A 169 -5.58 0.92 -18.70
N GLU A 170 -4.31 0.65 -18.41
CA GLU A 170 -3.17 1.43 -18.90
C GLU A 170 -2.03 0.52 -19.35
N THR A 171 -1.20 1.03 -20.26
CA THR A 171 0.09 0.43 -20.56
C THR A 171 1.08 0.73 -19.45
N ILE A 172 1.90 -0.26 -19.07
CA ILE A 172 3.02 -0.02 -18.16
C ILE A 172 4.10 0.77 -18.89
N GLU A 173 4.37 1.99 -18.44
CA GLU A 173 5.35 2.90 -19.06
C GLU A 173 6.79 2.36 -18.92
N THR A 174 7.13 1.93 -17.70
CA THR A 174 8.47 1.42 -17.40
C THR A 174 8.44 0.43 -16.26
N VAL A 175 9.44 -0.46 -16.25
CA VAL A 175 9.64 -1.49 -15.22
C VAL A 175 10.95 -1.21 -14.51
N GLY A 176 10.85 -0.82 -13.24
CA GLY A 176 11.98 -0.67 -12.33
C GLY A 176 12.16 -1.88 -11.43
N VAL A 177 13.09 -1.76 -10.48
CA VAL A 177 13.32 -2.72 -9.40
C VAL A 177 12.98 -2.05 -8.07
N ASP A 178 12.10 -2.67 -7.29
CA ASP A 178 11.70 -2.17 -5.97
C ASP A 178 12.78 -2.49 -4.92
N GLY A 179 12.70 -1.86 -3.74
CA GLY A 179 13.63 -2.10 -2.63
C GLY A 179 13.56 -3.54 -2.07
N CYS A 180 12.50 -4.29 -2.38
CA CYS A 180 12.40 -5.71 -2.08
C CYS A 180 12.99 -6.62 -3.16
N GLY A 181 13.49 -6.07 -4.28
CA GLY A 181 14.08 -6.82 -5.39
C GLY A 181 13.10 -7.28 -6.47
N ALA A 182 11.79 -7.16 -6.25
CA ALA A 182 10.77 -7.49 -7.25
C ALA A 182 10.55 -6.34 -8.27
N PRO A 183 9.94 -6.61 -9.44
CA PRO A 183 9.64 -5.59 -10.43
C PRO A 183 8.67 -4.52 -9.91
N LEU A 184 8.83 -3.31 -10.43
CA LEU A 184 8.06 -2.13 -10.07
C LEU A 184 7.51 -1.46 -11.33
N PHE A 185 6.19 -1.44 -11.49
CA PHE A 185 5.52 -1.02 -12.72
C PHE A 185 5.03 0.42 -12.61
N ALA A 186 5.44 1.28 -13.55
CA ALA A 186 5.01 2.68 -13.59
C ALA A 186 3.72 2.86 -14.42
N PHE A 187 2.76 3.59 -13.85
CA PHE A 187 1.49 3.98 -14.46
C PHE A 187 0.90 5.19 -13.69
N SER A 188 -0.25 5.71 -14.12
CA SER A 188 -0.80 6.97 -13.57
C SER A 188 -1.44 6.82 -12.18
N LEU A 189 -1.68 7.93 -11.48
CA LEU A 189 -2.50 7.93 -10.26
C LEU A 189 -3.96 7.63 -10.58
N THR A 190 -4.45 8.08 -11.73
CA THR A 190 -5.81 7.80 -12.20
C THR A 190 -6.05 6.30 -12.36
N GLY A 191 -5.09 5.59 -12.96
CA GLY A 191 -5.11 4.13 -13.09
C GLY A 191 -5.08 3.43 -11.74
N LEU A 192 -4.29 3.94 -10.78
CA LEU A 192 -4.27 3.41 -9.41
C LEU A 192 -5.63 3.55 -8.71
N ALA A 193 -6.23 4.75 -8.70
CA ALA A 193 -7.54 4.97 -8.08
C ALA A 193 -8.62 4.10 -8.73
N ARG A 194 -8.69 4.07 -10.06
CA ARG A 194 -9.65 3.25 -10.81
C ARG A 194 -9.52 1.77 -10.50
N SER A 195 -8.29 1.27 -10.39
CA SER A 195 -8.05 -0.14 -10.05
C SER A 195 -8.62 -0.49 -8.68
N PHE A 196 -8.49 0.40 -7.68
CA PHE A 196 -9.04 0.19 -6.35
C PHE A 196 -10.57 0.18 -6.37
N GLY A 197 -11.21 1.10 -7.08
CA GLY A 197 -12.66 1.11 -7.30
C GLY A 197 -13.16 -0.20 -7.92
N ARG A 198 -12.42 -0.77 -8.88
CA ARG A 198 -12.74 -2.08 -9.48
C ARG A 198 -12.64 -3.24 -8.50
N LEU A 199 -11.64 -3.24 -7.60
CA LEU A 199 -11.50 -4.30 -6.60
C LEU A 199 -12.72 -4.35 -5.67
N VAL A 200 -13.12 -3.20 -5.13
CA VAL A 200 -14.17 -3.14 -4.11
C VAL A 200 -15.58 -3.34 -4.67
N THR A 201 -15.79 -3.08 -5.97
CA THR A 201 -17.09 -3.25 -6.65
C THR A 201 -17.21 -4.57 -7.42
N ALA A 202 -16.17 -5.39 -7.44
CA ALA A 202 -16.21 -6.69 -8.09
C ALA A 202 -17.21 -7.63 -7.40
N MET A 203 -18.14 -8.18 -8.18
CA MET A 203 -19.14 -9.15 -7.73
C MET A 203 -18.52 -10.56 -7.65
N GLY A 204 -17.55 -10.74 -6.76
CA GLY A 204 -16.78 -11.96 -6.59
C GLY A 204 -15.51 -12.02 -7.44
N GLY A 205 -15.02 -13.25 -7.68
CA GLY A 205 -13.76 -13.48 -8.41
C GLY A 205 -12.51 -13.07 -7.63
N PRO A 206 -11.32 -13.18 -8.26
CA PRO A 206 -10.04 -12.77 -7.67
C PRO A 206 -10.03 -11.34 -7.11
N GLU A 207 -10.66 -10.39 -7.79
CA GLU A 207 -10.70 -8.97 -7.46
C GLU A 207 -11.48 -8.73 -6.17
N GLY A 208 -12.72 -9.21 -6.11
CA GLY A 208 -13.57 -9.07 -4.93
C GLY A 208 -12.98 -9.80 -3.73
N ARG A 209 -12.44 -11.01 -3.95
CA ARG A 209 -11.80 -11.79 -2.89
C ARG A 209 -10.58 -11.08 -2.28
N VAL A 210 -9.74 -10.45 -3.11
CA VAL A 210 -8.62 -9.64 -2.59
C VAL A 210 -9.15 -8.49 -1.74
N ALA A 211 -10.20 -7.80 -2.20
CA ALA A 211 -10.78 -6.71 -1.43
C ALA A 211 -11.36 -7.19 -0.09
N ASP A 212 -12.06 -8.31 -0.09
CA ASP A 212 -12.62 -8.92 1.13
C ASP A 212 -11.53 -9.34 2.11
N ALA A 213 -10.50 -10.04 1.64
CA ALA A 213 -9.39 -10.48 2.48
C ALA A 213 -8.63 -9.31 3.13
N VAL A 214 -8.29 -8.28 2.33
CA VAL A 214 -7.57 -7.09 2.83
C VAL A 214 -8.38 -6.36 3.91
N ARG A 215 -9.71 -6.28 3.75
CA ARG A 215 -10.63 -5.65 4.71
C ARG A 215 -10.86 -6.49 5.96
N ALA A 216 -10.93 -7.80 5.82
CA ALA A 216 -11.14 -8.73 6.93
C ALA A 216 -9.90 -8.86 7.82
N TYR A 217 -8.70 -8.72 7.25
CA TYR A 217 -7.43 -8.92 7.94
C TYR A 217 -6.51 -7.68 7.84
N PRO A 218 -6.96 -6.48 8.25
CA PRO A 218 -6.23 -5.24 8.02
C PRO A 218 -4.89 -5.19 8.79
N TRP A 219 -4.82 -5.87 9.93
CA TRP A 219 -3.56 -6.01 10.68
C TRP A 219 -2.49 -6.74 9.87
N HIS A 220 -2.83 -7.83 9.16
CA HIS A 220 -1.87 -8.55 8.31
C HIS A 220 -1.34 -7.71 7.15
N VAL A 221 -2.12 -6.72 6.70
CA VAL A 221 -1.75 -5.83 5.60
C VAL A 221 -0.69 -4.81 6.05
N ALA A 222 -0.76 -4.27 7.26
CA ALA A 222 0.15 -3.20 7.68
C ALA A 222 0.71 -3.35 9.10
N GLY A 223 -0.09 -3.81 10.05
CA GLY A 223 0.30 -4.03 11.45
C GLY A 223 -0.21 -2.97 12.40
N THR A 224 0.20 -3.07 13.65
CA THR A 224 -0.25 -2.23 14.76
C THR A 224 0.08 -0.75 14.54
N GLY A 225 -0.90 0.12 14.77
CA GLY A 225 -0.77 1.58 14.70
C GLY A 225 -0.53 2.15 13.29
N ARG A 226 -0.62 1.33 12.24
CA ARG A 226 -0.45 1.78 10.86
C ARG A 226 -1.75 2.33 10.30
N GLU A 227 -1.61 3.35 9.46
CA GLU A 227 -2.72 4.08 8.86
C GLU A 227 -3.67 3.18 8.07
N ASP A 228 -3.16 2.20 7.33
CA ASP A 228 -3.98 1.22 6.60
C ASP A 228 -4.83 0.38 7.56
N THR A 229 -4.26 -0.08 8.68
CA THR A 229 -4.95 -0.89 9.69
C THR A 229 -6.05 -0.09 10.38
N VAL A 230 -5.73 1.13 10.81
CA VAL A 230 -6.65 1.99 11.55
C VAL A 230 -7.81 2.43 10.66
N LEU A 231 -7.52 2.89 9.44
CA LEU A 231 -8.57 3.36 8.53
C LEU A 231 -9.53 2.23 8.13
N MET A 232 -9.04 1.02 7.81
CA MET A 232 -9.91 -0.10 7.43
C MET A 232 -10.73 -0.66 8.60
N ARG A 233 -10.32 -0.43 9.85
CA ARG A 233 -11.11 -0.79 11.04
C ARG A 233 -12.20 0.21 11.39
N ASN A 234 -11.99 1.48 11.06
CA ASN A 234 -12.89 2.57 11.46
C ASN A 234 -13.84 3.04 10.34
N VAL A 235 -13.51 2.77 9.07
CA VAL A 235 -14.35 3.11 7.92
C VAL A 235 -14.90 1.84 7.27
N ASP A 236 -16.20 1.61 7.45
CA ASP A 236 -16.88 0.43 6.95
C ASP A 236 -16.70 0.23 5.44
N GLY A 237 -16.22 -0.96 5.06
CA GLY A 237 -16.03 -1.36 3.67
C GLY A 237 -14.84 -0.72 2.95
N LEU A 238 -14.05 0.14 3.62
CA LEU A 238 -12.87 0.79 3.06
C LEU A 238 -11.76 -0.23 2.76
N LEU A 239 -11.19 -0.16 1.57
CA LEU A 239 -9.91 -0.79 1.24
C LEU A 239 -8.83 0.30 1.20
N SER A 240 -7.80 0.21 2.05
CA SER A 240 -6.68 1.16 2.10
C SER A 240 -5.35 0.47 1.87
N LYS A 241 -4.48 1.10 1.07
CA LYS A 241 -3.09 0.65 0.91
C LYS A 241 -2.10 1.79 0.71
N GLY A 242 -1.23 1.97 1.68
CA GLY A 242 -0.06 2.84 1.61
C GLY A 242 1.09 2.24 0.80
N GLY A 243 1.84 3.12 0.15
CA GLY A 243 3.11 2.84 -0.52
C GLY A 243 4.24 3.71 0.04
N ALA A 244 5.48 3.24 -0.13
CA ALA A 244 6.67 4.07 0.08
C ALA A 244 6.66 5.28 -0.90
N GLU A 245 7.60 6.21 -0.72
CA GLU A 245 7.75 7.38 -1.60
C GLU A 245 6.47 8.23 -1.71
N GLY A 246 5.72 8.35 -0.61
CA GLY A 246 4.59 9.26 -0.50
C GLY A 246 3.36 8.89 -1.33
N VAL A 247 3.18 7.60 -1.65
CA VAL A 247 2.00 7.11 -2.39
C VAL A 247 0.96 6.54 -1.42
N HIS A 248 -0.32 6.78 -1.70
CA HIS A 248 -1.41 6.10 -1.00
C HIS A 248 -2.62 5.96 -1.91
N SER A 249 -3.36 4.86 -1.76
CA SER A 249 -4.65 4.67 -2.41
C SER A 249 -5.68 4.09 -1.44
N PHE A 250 -6.94 4.50 -1.57
CA PHE A 250 -8.07 3.83 -0.92
C PHE A 250 -9.28 3.79 -1.84
N ALA A 251 -10.22 2.87 -1.57
CA ALA A 251 -11.56 2.91 -2.15
C ALA A 251 -12.64 2.63 -1.10
N LEU A 252 -13.74 3.37 -1.23
CA LEU A 252 -14.99 3.20 -0.50
C LEU A 252 -15.82 2.07 -1.11
N PRO A 253 -16.77 1.46 -0.37
CA PRO A 253 -17.54 0.32 -0.85
C PRO A 253 -18.39 0.61 -2.10
N ASP A 254 -18.71 1.87 -2.38
CA ASP A 254 -19.42 2.29 -3.59
C ASP A 254 -18.52 2.34 -4.84
N GLY A 255 -17.20 2.20 -4.70
CA GLY A 255 -16.22 2.33 -5.78
C GLY A 255 -15.57 3.70 -5.89
N THR A 256 -16.00 4.70 -5.11
CA THR A 256 -15.30 5.99 -5.01
C THR A 256 -13.89 5.75 -4.48
N ALA A 257 -12.86 6.21 -5.19
CA ALA A 257 -11.47 5.89 -4.86
C ALA A 257 -10.56 7.10 -4.90
N LEU A 258 -9.54 7.11 -4.06
CA LEU A 258 -8.47 8.11 -3.99
C LEU A 258 -7.16 7.47 -4.42
N ALA A 259 -6.34 8.21 -5.17
CA ALA A 259 -4.90 7.98 -5.23
C ALA A 259 -4.13 9.30 -5.08
N LEU A 260 -3.01 9.27 -4.34
CA LEU A 260 -2.13 10.43 -4.17
C LEU A 260 -0.64 10.08 -4.31
N LYS A 261 0.15 11.08 -4.69
CA LYS A 261 1.62 11.08 -4.66
C LYS A 261 2.12 12.40 -4.08
N ILE A 262 2.99 12.32 -3.07
CA ILE A 262 3.79 13.45 -2.60
C ILE A 262 5.14 13.48 -3.33
N ASP A 263 5.49 14.57 -3.98
CA ASP A 263 6.67 14.68 -4.86
C ASP A 263 7.99 14.32 -4.15
N ASP A 264 8.17 14.78 -2.92
CA ASP A 264 9.40 14.57 -2.12
C ASP A 264 9.45 13.20 -1.42
N GLY A 265 8.44 12.36 -1.62
CA GLY A 265 8.36 11.01 -1.07
C GLY A 265 8.00 10.96 0.42
N ALA A 266 7.72 12.09 1.07
CA ALA A 266 7.52 12.15 2.51
C ALA A 266 6.25 11.40 2.96
N ALA A 267 6.42 10.44 3.86
CA ALA A 267 5.30 9.69 4.44
C ALA A 267 4.39 10.56 5.32
N ARG A 268 4.96 11.56 6.00
CA ARG A 268 4.24 12.39 6.99
C ARG A 268 3.08 13.18 6.39
N ALA A 269 3.13 13.50 5.10
CA ALA A 269 2.07 14.24 4.41
C ALA A 269 0.85 13.39 4.03
N ARG A 270 0.94 12.04 4.09
CA ARG A 270 -0.15 11.15 3.66
C ARG A 270 -1.35 11.23 4.61
N ILE A 271 -1.15 11.04 5.92
CA ILE A 271 -2.24 10.96 6.90
C ILE A 271 -3.15 12.21 6.86
N PRO A 272 -2.63 13.46 6.92
CA PRO A 272 -3.48 14.64 6.83
C PRO A 272 -4.34 14.69 5.55
N LEU A 273 -3.79 14.27 4.41
CA LEU A 273 -4.53 14.23 3.14
C LEU A 273 -5.58 13.13 3.12
N LEU A 274 -5.29 11.95 3.65
CA LEU A 274 -6.25 10.85 3.73
C LEU A 274 -7.47 11.26 4.56
N LEU A 275 -7.23 11.80 5.76
CA LEU A 275 -8.30 12.27 6.64
C LEU A 275 -9.09 13.42 6.03
N ALA A 276 -8.42 14.40 5.42
CA ALA A 276 -9.10 15.51 4.76
C ALA A 276 -9.92 15.05 3.55
N THR A 277 -9.44 14.07 2.79
CA THR A 277 -10.18 13.48 1.66
C THR A 277 -11.43 12.75 2.15
N LEU A 278 -11.32 11.92 3.19
CA LEU A 278 -12.47 11.21 3.77
C LEU A 278 -13.53 12.22 4.23
N ARG A 279 -13.14 13.27 4.96
CA ARG A 279 -14.07 14.33 5.37
C ARG A 279 -14.69 15.08 4.19
N HIS A 280 -13.91 15.37 3.13
CA HIS A 280 -14.44 15.95 1.90
C HIS A 280 -15.49 15.05 1.22
N LEU A 281 -15.33 13.74 1.32
CA LEU A 281 -16.28 12.74 0.83
C LEU A 281 -17.47 12.51 1.79
N GLY A 282 -17.53 13.22 2.93
CA GLY A 282 -18.60 13.06 3.93
C GLY A 282 -18.44 11.82 4.80
N ILE A 283 -17.24 11.24 4.87
CA ILE A 283 -16.92 10.05 5.66
C ILE A 283 -16.18 10.46 6.92
N ASP A 284 -16.68 10.01 8.06
CA ASP A 284 -15.99 10.14 9.35
C ASP A 284 -14.91 9.05 9.48
N PRO A 285 -13.62 9.40 9.62
CA PRO A 285 -12.56 8.42 9.76
C PRO A 285 -12.49 7.79 11.17
N GLY A 286 -13.24 8.32 12.16
CA GLY A 286 -13.26 7.85 13.54
C GLY A 286 -12.11 8.40 14.40
N ASP A 287 -12.32 8.39 15.73
CA ASP A 287 -11.39 9.00 16.72
C ASP A 287 -9.98 8.38 16.67
N GLU A 288 -9.86 7.06 16.52
CA GLU A 288 -8.55 6.37 16.42
C GLU A 288 -7.74 6.87 15.22
N ALA A 289 -8.40 7.15 14.09
CA ALA A 289 -7.76 7.69 12.90
C ALA A 289 -7.33 9.15 13.09
N GLU A 290 -8.05 9.92 13.91
CA GLU A 290 -7.68 11.30 14.26
C GLU A 290 -6.46 11.37 15.19
N GLU A 291 -6.27 10.32 16.01
CA GLU A 291 -5.15 10.13 16.91
C GLU A 291 -3.91 9.51 16.25
N LEU A 292 -4.04 8.97 15.03
CA LEU A 292 -2.88 8.54 14.24
C LEU A 292 -1.82 9.63 14.29
N PRO A 293 -0.54 9.29 14.50
CA PRO A 293 0.52 10.28 14.71
C PRO A 293 0.68 11.15 13.45
N LYS A 294 -0.09 12.24 13.40
CA LYS A 294 0.11 13.38 12.52
C LYS A 294 1.47 13.93 12.94
N ALA A 295 2.53 13.61 12.19
CA ALA A 295 3.92 13.84 12.59
C ALA A 295 4.09 15.16 13.35
N ALA A 296 3.96 15.11 14.68
CA ALA A 296 3.67 16.33 15.42
C ALA A 296 4.87 17.24 15.28
N VAL A 297 4.63 18.53 15.00
CA VAL A 297 5.74 19.48 14.94
C VAL A 297 6.09 19.78 16.39
N LEU A 298 7.07 19.05 16.92
CA LEU A 298 7.46 19.12 18.32
C LEU A 298 8.57 20.15 18.56
N GLY A 299 8.57 20.73 19.75
CA GLY A 299 9.63 21.57 20.31
C GLY A 299 9.79 21.23 21.80
N GLY A 300 10.98 20.75 22.20
CA GLY A 300 11.21 20.27 23.57
C GLY A 300 10.27 19.14 24.00
N GLY A 301 9.87 18.27 23.07
CA GLY A 301 8.93 17.16 23.32
C GLY A 301 7.46 17.55 23.39
N LYS A 302 7.11 18.83 23.22
CA LYS A 302 5.72 19.31 23.23
C LYS A 302 5.26 19.71 21.83
N PRO A 303 3.98 19.54 21.47
CA PRO A 303 3.44 20.08 20.22
C PRO A 303 3.60 21.60 20.17
N VAL A 304 4.24 22.10 19.11
CA VAL A 304 4.41 23.53 18.81
C VAL A 304 3.90 23.89 17.41
N GLY A 305 3.25 22.95 16.73
CA GLY A 305 2.79 23.11 15.37
C GLY A 305 2.11 21.86 14.82
N GLU A 306 1.86 21.86 13.51
CA GLU A 306 1.02 20.86 12.86
C GLU A 306 1.41 20.63 11.40
N LEU A 307 0.91 19.52 10.84
CA LEU A 307 0.80 19.37 9.39
C LEU A 307 -0.62 19.74 8.99
N ARG A 308 -0.72 20.76 8.14
CA ARG A 308 -1.99 21.33 7.71
C ARG A 308 -2.18 21.09 6.22
N VAL A 309 -3.34 20.58 5.83
CA VAL A 309 -3.71 20.49 4.41
C VAL A 309 -3.84 21.90 3.84
N ALA A 310 -3.30 22.13 2.64
CA ALA A 310 -3.29 23.45 2.01
C ALA A 310 -4.70 24.04 1.94
N SER A 311 -4.82 25.34 2.23
CA SER A 311 -6.12 26.03 2.19
C SER A 311 -6.73 25.97 0.79
N GLY A 312 -8.03 25.70 0.72
CA GLY A 312 -8.76 25.61 -0.54
C GLY A 312 -8.47 24.35 -1.37
N LEU A 313 -7.80 23.33 -0.81
CA LEU A 313 -7.54 22.08 -1.55
C LEU A 313 -8.83 21.50 -2.13
N PHE A 314 -9.94 21.53 -1.39
CA PHE A 314 -11.22 20.94 -1.78
C PHE A 314 -12.33 21.98 -2.06
N GLY A 315 -11.98 23.26 -2.24
CA GLY A 315 -12.92 24.38 -2.33
C GLY A 315 -12.96 25.21 -1.06
#